data_AF-A0A0V0XQV6-F1
#
_entry.id   AF-A0A0V0XQV6-F1
#
_cell.length_a   1.000
_cell.length_b   1.000
_cell.length_c   1.000
_cell.angle_alpha   90.00
_cell.angle_beta   90.00
_cell.angle_gamma   90.00
#
_symmetry.space_group_name_H-M   'P 1'
#
loop_
_entity.id
_entity.type
_entity.pdbx_description
1 polymer ?
#
loop_
_entity_poly.entity_id
_entity_poly.type
_entity_poly.pdbx_seq_one_letter_code
_entity_poly.pdbx_strand_id
1 'polypeptide(L)'
;MTNWLNEPWKIGMPGVSSHPNSRFTTPASQCPIMHPKWEDSAGVPIDAIIFGGRRPEGVPLVFETFDWHHGIFTGACLKSEATAAAEHTGKKIMHDPMAMRPFMGYNFGKYLQHWIDVGKPPHKPPKIFHVNWFRVNKDGKFLWPGFGDNIRVIDWILRRLDDEDIATKTAIGLIPKKGN
;
A
#
# COMPACT_ATOMS: atom_id res chain seq x y z
N MET A 1 -4.92 -33.79 8.16
CA MET A 1 -5.64 -32.52 8.30
C MET A 1 -6.90 -32.60 7.46
N THR A 2 -7.83 -31.67 7.63
CA THR A 2 -9.01 -31.53 6.77
C THR A 2 -8.88 -30.22 6.00
N ASN A 3 -9.17 -30.21 4.71
CA ASN A 3 -9.16 -28.97 3.92
C ASN A 3 -10.44 -28.14 4.15
N TRP A 4 -10.49 -26.94 3.58
CA TRP A 4 -11.64 -26.04 3.64
C TRP A 4 -12.91 -26.55 2.92
N LEU A 5 -12.82 -27.65 2.17
CA LEU A 5 -13.94 -28.36 1.54
C LEU A 5 -14.44 -29.56 2.38
N ASN A 6 -13.91 -29.72 3.61
CA ASN A 6 -14.22 -30.82 4.53
C ASN A 6 -13.72 -32.21 4.07
N GLU A 7 -12.61 -32.27 3.33
CA GLU A 7 -12.02 -33.50 2.81
C GLU A 7 -10.65 -33.80 3.47
N PRO A 8 -10.22 -35.08 3.58
CA PRO A 8 -8.90 -35.42 4.07
C PRO A 8 -7.77 -34.80 3.22
N TRP A 9 -6.84 -34.10 3.87
CA TRP A 9 -5.69 -33.45 3.22
C TRP A 9 -4.39 -33.59 4.04
N LYS A 10 -3.25 -33.70 3.35
CA LYS A 10 -1.89 -33.68 3.91
C LYS A 10 -0.94 -32.86 3.03
N ILE A 11 0.15 -32.39 3.63
CA ILE A 11 1.23 -31.69 2.90
C ILE A 11 1.70 -32.56 1.72
N GLY A 12 1.80 -31.95 0.54
CA GLY A 12 2.19 -32.63 -0.69
C GLY A 12 1.02 -33.22 -1.50
N MET A 13 -0.21 -33.24 -0.98
CA MET A 13 -1.38 -33.57 -1.80
C MET A 13 -1.74 -32.41 -2.74
N PRO A 14 -2.36 -32.71 -3.90
CA PRO A 14 -2.93 -31.69 -4.78
C PRO A 14 -3.93 -30.78 -4.05
N GLY A 15 -4.08 -29.55 -4.55
CA GLY A 15 -4.96 -28.54 -3.96
C GLY A 15 -4.32 -27.79 -2.78
N VAL A 16 -5.14 -27.01 -2.08
CA VAL A 16 -4.72 -26.18 -0.95
C VAL A 16 -5.50 -26.56 0.31
N SER A 17 -4.85 -26.49 1.47
CA SER A 17 -5.51 -26.75 2.75
C SER A 17 -6.59 -25.71 3.05
N SER A 18 -6.34 -24.45 2.71
CA SER A 18 -7.22 -23.31 2.97
C SER A 18 -7.49 -22.54 1.69
N HIS A 19 -8.71 -22.00 1.54
CA HIS A 19 -9.03 -21.12 0.41
C HIS A 19 -8.04 -19.93 0.33
N PRO A 20 -7.58 -19.49 -0.85
CA PRO A 20 -6.63 -18.37 -0.98
C PRO A 20 -7.11 -17.03 -0.38
N ASN A 21 -8.42 -16.90 -0.14
CA ASN A 21 -9.06 -15.76 0.53
C ASN A 21 -9.67 -16.14 1.91
N SER A 22 -9.21 -17.23 2.53
CA SER A 22 -9.63 -17.61 3.89
C SER A 22 -9.26 -16.50 4.90
N ARG A 23 -10.07 -16.36 5.96
CA ARG A 23 -10.00 -15.24 6.90
C ARG A 23 -9.94 -15.74 8.35
N PHE A 24 -9.31 -14.94 9.20
CA PHE A 24 -9.54 -14.97 10.65
C PHE A 24 -10.42 -13.77 11.03
N THR A 25 -11.19 -13.91 12.10
CA THR A 25 -11.96 -12.80 12.71
C THR A 25 -11.58 -12.78 14.19
N THR A 26 -10.98 -11.68 14.64
CA THR A 26 -10.47 -11.53 16.01
C THR A 26 -10.73 -10.11 16.51
N PRO A 27 -10.97 -9.90 17.81
CA PRO A 27 -11.11 -8.56 18.36
C PRO A 27 -9.84 -7.74 18.18
N ALA A 28 -9.99 -6.46 17.78
CA ALA A 28 -8.87 -5.54 17.61
C ALA A 28 -8.07 -5.34 18.92
N SER A 29 -8.77 -5.25 20.05
CA SER A 29 -8.20 -5.07 21.39
C SER A 29 -7.22 -6.17 21.84
N GLN A 30 -7.21 -7.33 21.15
CA GLN A 30 -6.26 -8.41 21.42
C GLN A 30 -4.91 -8.25 20.68
N CYS A 31 -4.75 -7.21 19.85
CA CYS A 31 -3.47 -6.92 19.21
C CYS A 31 -2.46 -6.39 20.25
N PRO A 32 -1.30 -7.05 20.46
CA PRO A 32 -0.35 -6.68 21.54
C PRO A 32 0.36 -5.34 21.32
N ILE A 33 0.25 -4.78 20.12
CA ILE A 33 0.86 -3.51 19.71
C ILE A 33 -0.21 -2.46 19.34
N MET A 34 -1.44 -2.61 19.86
CA MET A 34 -2.52 -1.67 19.59
C MET A 34 -2.15 -0.27 20.10
N HIS A 35 -2.37 0.75 19.26
CA HIS A 35 -2.10 2.13 19.66
C HIS A 35 -3.09 2.58 20.75
N PRO A 36 -2.67 3.28 21.82
CA PRO A 36 -3.57 3.67 22.91
C PRO A 36 -4.73 4.59 22.48
N LYS A 37 -4.57 5.29 21.35
CA LYS A 37 -5.61 6.17 20.77
C LYS A 37 -6.45 5.52 19.67
N TRP A 38 -6.44 4.20 19.52
CA TRP A 38 -7.14 3.53 18.41
C TRP A 38 -8.67 3.76 18.39
N GLU A 39 -9.27 4.04 19.55
CA GLU A 39 -10.69 4.41 19.73
C GLU A 39 -10.88 5.89 20.15
N ASP A 40 -9.84 6.70 20.10
CA ASP A 40 -9.95 8.11 20.48
C ASP A 40 -10.87 8.84 19.50
N SER A 41 -11.95 9.42 20.01
CA SER A 41 -12.93 10.18 19.23
C SER A 41 -12.34 11.39 18.49
N ALA A 42 -11.22 11.95 18.99
CA ALA A 42 -10.51 13.02 18.31
C ALA A 42 -9.69 12.52 17.10
N GLY A 43 -9.49 11.20 16.99
CA GLY A 43 -8.65 10.57 15.99
C GLY A 43 -7.15 10.76 16.24
N VAL A 44 -6.36 10.49 15.20
CA VAL A 44 -4.91 10.71 15.19
C VAL A 44 -4.54 11.62 14.02
N PRO A 45 -3.59 12.56 14.19
CA PRO A 45 -3.11 13.36 13.08
C PRO A 45 -2.41 12.46 12.04
N ILE A 46 -2.61 12.76 10.76
CA ILE A 46 -2.00 12.03 9.65
C ILE A 46 -0.96 12.94 9.02
N ASP A 47 0.31 12.55 9.10
CA ASP A 47 1.43 13.30 8.51
C ASP A 47 1.87 12.75 7.14
N ALA A 48 1.60 11.47 6.88
CA ALA A 48 1.92 10.80 5.62
C ALA A 48 0.77 9.91 5.12
N ILE A 49 0.56 9.91 3.80
CA ILE A 49 -0.28 8.94 3.10
C ILE A 49 0.60 8.11 2.17
N ILE A 50 0.45 6.78 2.21
CA ILE A 50 1.27 5.86 1.42
C ILE A 50 0.37 5.07 0.47
N PHE A 51 0.53 5.30 -0.83
CA PHE A 51 -0.04 4.43 -1.85
C PHE A 51 0.90 3.27 -2.15
N GLY A 52 0.37 2.16 -2.64
CA GLY A 52 1.19 1.04 -3.06
C GLY A 52 0.37 -0.06 -3.71
N GLY A 53 1.04 -0.88 -4.51
CA GLY A 53 0.43 -1.98 -5.24
C GLY A 53 1.45 -3.04 -5.64
N ARG A 54 0.99 -4.21 -6.07
CA ARG A 54 1.87 -5.28 -6.54
C ARG A 54 2.36 -4.97 -7.94
N ARG A 55 3.63 -4.57 -8.08
CA ARG A 55 4.25 -4.24 -9.37
C ARG A 55 5.57 -5.00 -9.54
N PRO A 56 5.63 -6.01 -10.43
CA PRO A 56 6.84 -6.81 -10.60
C PRO A 56 8.01 -6.01 -11.20
N GLU A 57 7.70 -4.97 -11.99
CA GLU A 57 8.69 -4.17 -12.71
C GLU A 57 8.34 -2.68 -12.73
N GLY A 58 9.38 -1.85 -12.94
CA GLY A 58 9.29 -0.43 -13.28
C GLY A 58 9.15 0.51 -12.08
N VAL A 59 8.32 0.16 -11.10
CA VAL A 59 8.07 1.02 -9.93
C VAL A 59 9.13 0.78 -8.84
N PRO A 60 9.82 1.83 -8.33
CA PRO A 60 10.85 1.68 -7.30
C PRO A 60 10.25 1.31 -5.94
N LEU A 61 11.12 0.94 -4.99
CA LEU A 61 10.73 0.53 -3.64
C LEU A 61 9.90 1.61 -2.91
N VAL A 62 10.33 2.87 -3.00
CA VAL A 62 9.65 4.03 -2.44
C VAL A 62 9.98 5.28 -3.23
N PHE A 63 9.02 6.21 -3.32
CA PHE A 63 9.26 7.61 -3.67
C PHE A 63 8.25 8.53 -2.98
N GLU A 64 8.67 9.76 -2.71
CA GLU A 64 7.83 10.88 -2.26
C GLU A 64 7.33 11.66 -3.48
N THR A 65 6.06 12.06 -3.49
CA THR A 65 5.51 12.91 -4.56
C THR A 65 5.84 14.38 -4.32
N PHE A 66 6.14 15.13 -5.38
CA PHE A 66 6.49 16.56 -5.31
C PHE A 66 5.53 17.46 -4.52
N ASP A 67 4.23 17.20 -4.61
CA ASP A 67 3.20 18.00 -3.96
C ASP A 67 1.89 17.20 -3.86
N TRP A 68 0.87 17.82 -3.26
CA TRP A 68 -0.45 17.22 -3.06
C TRP A 68 -1.14 16.81 -4.37
N HIS A 69 -1.07 17.63 -5.42
CA HIS A 69 -1.72 17.33 -6.70
C HIS A 69 -1.02 16.17 -7.41
N HIS A 70 0.31 16.15 -7.38
CA HIS A 70 1.07 15.02 -7.89
C HIS A 70 0.82 13.74 -7.08
N GLY A 71 0.63 13.85 -5.77
CA GLY A 71 0.20 12.77 -4.90
C GLY A 71 -1.17 12.20 -5.28
N ILE A 72 -2.14 13.06 -5.52
CA ILE A 72 -3.48 12.66 -6.00
C ILE A 72 -3.39 11.95 -7.35
N PHE A 73 -2.63 12.52 -8.30
CA PHE A 73 -2.39 11.90 -9.59
C PHE A 73 -1.75 10.52 -9.46
N THR A 74 -0.73 10.39 -8.60
CA THR A 74 -0.05 9.12 -8.31
C THR A 74 -1.03 8.08 -7.79
N GLY A 75 -1.89 8.44 -6.82
CA GLY A 75 -2.93 7.56 -6.31
C GLY A 75 -3.98 7.19 -7.37
N ALA A 76 -4.39 8.14 -8.22
CA ALA A 76 -5.34 7.89 -9.31
C ALA A 76 -4.78 6.95 -10.39
N CYS A 77 -3.46 6.96 -10.60
CA CYS A 77 -2.77 6.09 -11.55
C CYS A 77 -2.38 4.73 -10.96
N LEU A 78 -2.75 4.43 -9.72
CA LEU A 78 -2.34 3.21 -9.03
C LEU A 78 -2.73 1.95 -9.83
N LYS A 79 -1.77 1.03 -9.94
CA LYS A 79 -1.93 -0.29 -10.55
C LYS A 79 -1.40 -1.37 -9.63
N SER A 80 -2.08 -2.51 -9.60
CA SER A 80 -1.64 -3.70 -8.87
C SER A 80 -1.97 -4.97 -9.67
N GLU A 81 -1.14 -6.01 -9.51
CA GLU A 81 -1.55 -7.36 -9.88
C GLU A 81 -2.85 -7.74 -9.14
N ALA A 82 -3.73 -8.45 -9.84
CA ALA A 82 -4.95 -9.01 -9.26
C ALA A 82 -4.63 -9.95 -8.09
N THR A 83 -5.51 -9.94 -7.09
CA THR A 83 -5.41 -10.82 -5.92
C THR A 83 -6.68 -11.67 -5.82
N ALA A 84 -6.61 -12.78 -5.08
CA ALA A 84 -7.75 -13.65 -4.84
C ALA A 84 -8.86 -13.05 -3.97
N ALA A 85 -8.76 -11.76 -3.60
CA ALA A 85 -9.77 -11.07 -2.80
C ALA A 85 -11.08 -10.82 -3.56
N ALA A 86 -11.04 -10.84 -4.90
CA ALA A 86 -12.20 -10.66 -5.78
C ALA A 86 -12.20 -11.72 -6.89
N GLU A 87 -13.18 -11.66 -7.78
CA GLU A 87 -13.39 -12.64 -8.88
C GLU A 87 -12.29 -12.63 -9.97
N HIS A 88 -11.30 -11.74 -9.85
CA HIS A 88 -10.27 -11.57 -10.86
C HIS A 88 -9.21 -12.67 -10.73
N THR A 89 -9.07 -13.49 -11.76
CA THR A 89 -8.10 -14.59 -11.81
C THR A 89 -6.79 -14.18 -12.51
N GLY A 90 -5.68 -14.76 -12.04
CA GLY A 90 -4.35 -14.62 -12.64
C GLY A 90 -3.56 -13.37 -12.19
N LYS A 91 -2.35 -13.19 -12.74
CA LYS A 91 -1.43 -12.08 -12.42
C LYS A 91 -1.60 -10.88 -13.34
N LYS A 92 -2.84 -10.54 -13.72
CA LYS A 92 -3.09 -9.38 -14.59
C LYS A 92 -2.87 -8.09 -13.80
N ILE A 93 -2.10 -7.15 -14.35
CA ILE A 93 -1.97 -5.80 -13.82
C ILE A 93 -3.27 -5.05 -14.12
N MET A 94 -3.90 -4.51 -13.08
CA MET A 94 -5.13 -3.73 -13.22
C MET A 94 -4.94 -2.34 -12.61
N HIS A 95 -5.69 -1.37 -13.14
CA HIS A 95 -5.90 -0.12 -12.42
C HIS A 95 -6.70 -0.38 -11.15
N ASP A 96 -6.27 0.25 -10.06
CA ASP A 96 -6.96 0.26 -8.77
C ASP A 96 -6.76 1.64 -8.13
N PRO A 97 -7.35 2.70 -8.70
CA PRO A 97 -7.13 4.07 -8.25
C PRO A 97 -7.42 4.21 -6.76
N MET A 98 -6.46 4.76 -6.02
CA MET A 98 -6.56 5.02 -4.58
C MET A 98 -6.82 3.76 -3.74
N ALA A 99 -6.63 2.56 -4.31
CA ALA A 99 -7.08 1.28 -3.76
C ALA A 99 -8.59 1.21 -3.49
N MET A 100 -9.37 2.01 -4.22
CA MET A 100 -10.80 2.22 -4.00
C MET A 100 -11.67 1.71 -5.15
N ARG A 101 -11.10 1.05 -6.17
CA ARG A 101 -11.87 0.60 -7.36
C ARG A 101 -13.16 -0.17 -7.01
N PRO A 102 -13.16 -1.17 -6.11
CA PRO A 102 -14.38 -1.91 -5.78
C PRO A 102 -15.25 -1.21 -4.71
N PHE A 103 -14.85 -0.04 -4.21
CA PHE A 103 -15.46 0.62 -3.04
C PHE A 103 -15.99 2.03 -3.34
N MET A 104 -15.97 2.46 -4.60
CA MET A 104 -16.47 3.79 -4.98
C MET A 104 -17.96 3.92 -4.73
N GLY A 105 -18.35 4.78 -3.78
CA GLY A 105 -19.76 5.09 -3.49
C GLY A 105 -20.37 6.18 -4.38
N TYR A 106 -19.55 6.88 -5.19
CA TYR A 106 -19.99 7.94 -6.10
C TYR A 106 -18.99 8.10 -7.26
N ASN A 107 -19.24 9.05 -8.15
CA ASN A 107 -18.41 9.28 -9.34
C ASN A 107 -16.93 9.55 -8.99
N PHE A 108 -16.01 8.80 -9.59
CA PHE A 108 -14.58 8.88 -9.30
C PHE A 108 -13.94 10.24 -9.63
N GLY A 109 -14.40 10.94 -10.68
CA GLY A 109 -13.90 12.29 -10.98
C GLY A 109 -14.25 13.28 -9.87
N LYS A 110 -15.47 13.19 -9.33
CA LYS A 110 -15.87 13.98 -8.15
C LYS A 110 -15.09 13.58 -6.90
N TYR A 111 -14.74 12.30 -6.77
CA TYR A 111 -13.88 11.82 -5.69
C TYR A 111 -12.48 12.45 -5.74
N LEU A 112 -11.86 12.53 -6.92
CA LEU A 112 -10.58 13.20 -7.08
C LEU A 112 -10.69 14.71 -6.82
N GLN A 113 -11.78 15.35 -7.26
CA GLN A 113 -12.04 16.76 -6.94
C GLN A 113 -12.13 16.98 -5.43
N HIS A 114 -12.79 16.07 -4.70
CA HIS A 114 -12.86 16.14 -3.25
C HIS A 114 -11.46 16.07 -2.59
N TRP A 115 -10.58 15.20 -3.07
CA TRP A 115 -9.18 15.16 -2.60
C TRP A 115 -8.42 16.47 -2.86
N ILE A 116 -8.64 17.09 -4.02
CA ILE A 116 -8.06 18.41 -4.33
C ILE A 116 -8.58 19.45 -3.33
N ASP A 117 -9.87 19.44 -3.04
CA ASP A 117 -10.51 20.40 -2.13
C ASP A 117 -10.02 20.24 -0.68
N VAL A 118 -9.80 19.01 -0.21
CA VAL A 118 -9.24 18.72 1.12
C VAL A 118 -7.85 19.31 1.32
N GLY A 119 -7.04 19.44 0.26
CA GLY A 119 -5.69 20.00 0.34
C GLY A 119 -5.65 21.53 0.40
N LYS A 120 -6.80 22.22 0.31
CA LYS A 120 -6.86 23.69 0.31
C LYS A 120 -6.75 24.26 1.73
N PRO A 121 -6.25 25.50 1.89
CA PRO A 121 -6.25 26.17 3.18
C PRO A 121 -7.64 26.21 3.82
N PRO A 122 -7.74 26.12 5.17
CA PRO A 122 -6.65 26.11 6.15
C PRO A 122 -6.05 24.72 6.43
N HIS A 123 -6.41 23.68 5.66
CA HIS A 123 -5.92 22.33 5.90
C HIS A 123 -4.42 22.21 5.58
N LYS A 124 -3.71 21.42 6.40
CA LYS A 124 -2.32 21.02 6.15
C LYS A 124 -2.32 19.59 5.60
N PRO A 125 -2.25 19.40 4.28
CA PRO A 125 -2.27 18.05 3.72
C PRO A 125 -1.02 17.26 4.11
N PRO A 126 -1.13 15.95 4.37
CA PRO A 126 0.02 15.10 4.61
C PRO A 126 0.90 14.97 3.36
N LYS A 127 2.18 14.63 3.55
CA LYS A 127 3.05 14.25 2.42
C LYS A 127 2.57 12.92 1.83
N ILE A 128 2.61 12.78 0.51
CA ILE A 128 2.20 11.55 -0.18
C ILE A 128 3.44 10.79 -0.64
N PHE A 129 3.43 9.48 -0.40
CA PHE A 129 4.46 8.54 -0.83
C PHE A 129 3.81 7.41 -1.63
N HIS A 130 4.64 6.75 -2.44
CA HIS A 130 4.25 5.52 -3.10
C HIS A 130 5.33 4.45 -2.88
N VAL A 131 4.90 3.25 -2.50
CA VAL A 131 5.78 2.10 -2.25
C VAL A 131 5.51 0.92 -3.18
N ASN A 132 6.53 0.08 -3.39
CA ASN A 132 6.39 -1.19 -4.09
C ASN A 132 7.28 -2.27 -3.45
N TRP A 133 6.67 -3.12 -2.64
CA TRP A 133 7.36 -4.26 -1.99
C TRP A 133 7.58 -5.45 -2.93
N PHE A 134 6.96 -5.44 -4.11
CA PHE A 134 6.74 -6.64 -4.92
C PHE A 134 7.56 -6.66 -6.21
N ARG A 135 8.56 -5.78 -6.32
CA ARG A 135 9.46 -5.80 -7.47
C ARG A 135 10.27 -7.08 -7.47
N VAL A 136 10.42 -7.71 -8.64
CA VAL A 136 11.17 -8.95 -8.81
C VAL A 136 12.40 -8.75 -9.69
N ASN A 137 13.38 -9.64 -9.55
CA ASN A 137 14.51 -9.76 -10.44
C ASN A 137 14.15 -10.58 -11.70
N LYS A 138 15.13 -10.79 -12.59
CA LYS A 138 14.96 -11.59 -13.83
C LYS A 138 14.57 -13.05 -13.56
N ASP A 139 14.91 -13.58 -12.38
CA ASP A 139 14.56 -14.96 -11.97
C ASP A 139 13.20 -15.04 -11.27
N GLY A 140 12.45 -13.92 -11.19
CA GLY A 140 11.15 -13.86 -10.52
C GLY A 140 11.23 -13.83 -8.99
N LYS A 141 12.42 -13.64 -8.40
CA LYS A 141 12.60 -13.50 -6.95
C LYS A 141 12.38 -12.05 -6.54
N PHE A 142 11.72 -11.82 -5.40
CA PHE A 142 11.54 -10.48 -4.85
C PHE A 142 12.89 -9.81 -4.57
N LEU A 143 13.04 -8.56 -4.99
CA LEU A 143 14.23 -7.75 -4.74
C LEU A 143 14.28 -7.21 -3.31
N TRP A 144 13.13 -7.16 -2.64
CA TRP A 144 12.98 -6.65 -1.28
C TRP A 144 12.44 -7.76 -0.36
N PRO A 145 13.02 -7.98 0.82
CA PRO A 145 12.58 -9.02 1.76
C PRO A 145 11.15 -8.79 2.28
N GLY A 146 10.71 -7.53 2.40
CA GLY A 146 9.36 -7.19 2.84
C GLY A 146 9.13 -7.35 4.34
N PHE A 147 7.87 -7.45 4.74
CA PHE A 147 7.46 -7.70 6.14
C PHE A 147 8.11 -6.72 7.13
N GLY A 148 8.81 -7.23 8.14
CA GLY A 148 9.47 -6.42 9.17
C GLY A 148 10.53 -5.48 8.61
N ASP A 149 11.21 -5.85 7.52
CA ASP A 149 12.23 -4.98 6.90
C ASP A 149 11.63 -3.72 6.26
N ASN A 150 10.32 -3.70 5.99
CA ASN A 150 9.62 -2.49 5.53
C ASN A 150 9.80 -1.32 6.50
N ILE A 151 10.11 -1.57 7.78
CA ILE A 151 10.42 -0.54 8.77
C ILE A 151 11.53 0.41 8.29
N ARG A 152 12.49 -0.06 7.48
CA ARG A 152 13.57 0.76 6.92
C ARG A 152 13.04 1.82 5.95
N VAL A 153 11.99 1.51 5.21
CA VAL A 153 11.33 2.47 4.33
C VAL A 153 10.42 3.41 5.11
N ILE A 154 9.77 2.91 6.17
CA ILE A 154 9.02 3.78 7.08
C ILE A 154 9.94 4.78 7.79
N ASP A 155 11.13 4.35 8.23
CA ASP A 155 12.17 5.22 8.79
C ASP A 155 12.57 6.33 7.80
N TRP A 156 12.84 5.98 6.54
CA TRP A 156 13.10 6.98 5.50
C TRP A 156 11.93 7.97 5.33
N ILE A 157 10.68 7.50 5.35
CA ILE A 157 9.49 8.37 5.27
C ILE A 157 9.44 9.33 6.47
N LEU A 158 9.67 8.84 7.69
CA LEU A 158 9.67 9.68 8.90
C LEU A 158 10.73 10.78 8.82
N ARG A 159 11.96 10.43 8.43
CA ARG A 159 13.05 11.40 8.25
C ARG A 159 12.75 12.43 7.15
N ARG A 160 11.98 12.04 6.12
CA ARG A 160 11.47 12.98 5.10
C ARG A 160 10.37 13.90 5.64
N LEU A 161 9.56 13.47 6.60
CA LEU A 161 8.61 14.34 7.29
C LEU A 161 9.32 15.40 8.15
N ASP A 162 10.48 15.06 8.70
CA ASP A 162 11.39 15.97 9.42
C ASP A 162 12.28 16.82 8.50
N ASP A 163 11.96 16.85 7.20
CA ASP A 163 12.64 17.62 6.15
C ASP A 163 14.16 17.33 6.00
N GLU A 164 14.63 16.14 6.41
CA GLU A 164 16.04 15.74 6.21
C GLU A 164 16.41 15.67 4.72
N ASP A 165 17.59 16.17 4.35
CA ASP A 165 18.11 16.14 2.98
C ASP A 165 18.66 14.75 2.59
N ILE A 166 17.77 13.76 2.53
CA ILE A 166 18.08 12.35 2.28
C ILE A 166 17.43 11.81 1.00
N ALA A 167 16.97 12.73 0.13
CA ALA A 167 16.30 12.38 -1.12
C ALA A 167 16.93 13.05 -2.35
N THR A 168 16.85 12.37 -3.48
CA THR A 168 17.27 12.88 -4.79
C THR A 168 16.05 12.98 -5.70
N LYS A 169 15.93 14.10 -6.42
CA LYS A 169 14.87 14.32 -7.40
C LYS A 169 15.03 13.42 -8.62
N THR A 170 13.91 12.84 -9.07
CA THR A 170 13.79 12.05 -10.31
C THR A 170 12.61 12.56 -11.14
N ALA A 171 12.29 11.91 -12.26
CA ALA A 171 11.12 12.25 -13.07
C ALA A 171 9.77 11.90 -12.40
N ILE A 172 9.77 10.96 -11.43
CA ILE A 172 8.54 10.42 -10.81
C ILE A 172 8.33 10.88 -9.37
N GLY A 173 9.27 11.65 -8.80
CA GLY A 173 9.25 12.02 -7.39
C GLY A 173 10.66 12.11 -6.80
N LEU A 174 10.72 12.20 -5.47
CA LEU A 174 11.97 12.13 -4.72
C LEU A 174 12.20 10.68 -4.27
N ILE A 175 13.40 10.15 -4.50
CA ILE A 175 13.80 8.80 -4.05
C ILE A 175 14.90 8.89 -3.00
N PRO A 176 15.14 7.85 -2.19
CA PRO A 176 16.27 7.84 -1.26
C PRO A 176 17.61 8.10 -1.97
N LYS A 177 18.46 8.93 -1.36
CA LYS A 177 19.87 9.06 -1.75
C LYS A 177 20.57 7.72 -1.55
N LYS A 178 21.59 7.43 -2.37
CA LYS A 178 22.40 6.22 -2.20
C LYS A 178 22.97 6.18 -0.77
N GLY A 179 22.76 5.08 -0.06
CA GLY A 179 23.22 4.89 1.33
C GLY A 179 22.25 5.41 2.41
N ASN A 180 21.08 5.92 2.02
CA ASN A 180 19.99 6.28 2.93
C ASN A 180 18.74 5.44 2.67
#